data_AF-A0A2T4DPC3-F1
#
_entry.id   AF-A0A2T4DPC3-F1
#
_cell.length_a   1.000
_cell.length_b   1.000
_cell.length_c   1.000
_cell.angle_alpha   90.00
_cell.angle_beta   90.00
_cell.angle_gamma   90.00
#
_symmetry.space_group_name_H-M   'P 1'
#
loop_
_entity.id
_entity.type
_entity.pdbx_description
1 polymer ?
#
loop_
_entity_poly.entity_id
_entity_poly.type
_entity_poly.pdbx_seq_one_letter_code
_entity_poly.pdbx_strand_id
1 'polypeptide(L)'
;GSYEVTVTDANECEKKTTVQVVDPCANFSVSATASAYDLTIAVTDGTAPFKYSFENGDSTYEAEVTERTVSFELVEAENTTITITDANECVTTTEVTAEAITTFTDNDDQIYEVVKIGDQIWFAENYNKETEEGSYCYGDEESNCEIYGKLYTWDVAQEIAPTGWELPSADQWEKMINFLGAETAGDQLRNSSGFELKSGGYRTEDSFIGLGQGAGLWTNTSNPNSDLSALSYEFEDDRSDAPTSFKNKGFALSVRLIKKM
;
A
#
# COMPACT_ATOMS: atom_id res chain seq x y z
N GLY A 1 -8.88 -32.36 28.51
CA GLY A 1 -8.49 -33.73 28.86
C GLY A 1 -9.70 -34.60 29.17
N SER A 2 -9.49 -35.92 29.23
CA SER A 2 -10.51 -36.91 29.56
C SER A 2 -10.52 -37.17 31.07
N TYR A 3 -11.65 -36.97 31.73
CA TYR A 3 -11.81 -37.17 33.17
C TYR A 3 -12.75 -38.35 33.44
N GLU A 4 -12.33 -39.28 34.29
CA GLU A 4 -13.18 -40.37 34.75
C GLU A 4 -13.88 -39.97 36.05
N VAL A 5 -15.21 -40.03 36.05
CA VAL A 5 -16.04 -39.80 37.23
C VAL A 5 -16.54 -41.14 37.73
N THR A 6 -16.23 -41.44 39.00
CA THR A 6 -16.69 -42.65 39.70
C THR A 6 -17.76 -42.25 40.71
N VAL A 7 -18.91 -42.91 40.67
CA VAL A 7 -19.98 -42.78 41.67
C VAL A 7 -20.08 -44.08 42.45
N THR A 8 -19.92 -44.00 43.77
CA THR A 8 -19.99 -45.14 44.69
C THR A 8 -21.18 -44.97 45.63
N ASP A 9 -22.04 -45.99 45.74
CA ASP A 9 -23.15 -45.98 46.69
C ASP A 9 -22.72 -46.39 48.11
N ALA A 10 -23.66 -46.34 49.07
CA ALA A 10 -23.41 -46.74 50.46
C ALA A 10 -23.11 -48.25 50.64
N ASN A 11 -23.33 -49.06 49.60
CA ASN A 11 -23.06 -50.50 49.57
C ASN A 11 -21.79 -50.82 48.76
N GLU A 12 -20.93 -49.81 48.51
CA GLU A 12 -19.66 -49.94 47.76
C GLU A 12 -19.83 -50.31 46.27
N CYS A 13 -21.01 -50.14 45.69
CA CYS A 13 -21.23 -50.35 44.26
C CYS A 13 -20.75 -49.14 43.46
N GLU A 14 -19.82 -49.34 42.53
CA GLU A 14 -19.28 -48.28 41.67
C GLU A 14 -19.88 -48.25 40.26
N LYS A 15 -20.09 -47.04 39.74
CA LYS A 15 -20.33 -46.80 38.31
C LYS A 15 -19.40 -45.71 37.80
N LYS A 16 -18.82 -45.95 36.64
CA LYS A 16 -17.87 -45.03 36.00
C LYS A 16 -18.47 -44.40 34.76
N THR A 17 -18.14 -43.14 34.53
CA THR A 17 -18.40 -42.45 33.27
C THR A 17 -17.20 -41.57 32.92
N THR A 18 -17.04 -41.26 31.65
CA THR A 18 -15.94 -40.43 31.16
C THR A 18 -16.49 -39.12 30.62
N VAL A 19 -15.89 -37.99 31.00
CA VAL A 19 -16.22 -36.65 30.52
C VAL A 19 -15.04 -36.11 29.72
N GLN A 20 -15.29 -35.68 28.48
CA GLN A 20 -14.30 -34.94 27.70
C GLN A 20 -14.42 -33.45 28.02
N VAL A 21 -13.37 -32.87 28.60
CA VAL A 21 -13.25 -31.41 28.73
C VAL A 21 -12.30 -30.98 27.63
N VAL A 22 -12.82 -30.31 26.62
CA VAL A 22 -12.00 -29.71 25.57
C VAL A 22 -11.60 -28.32 26.05
N ASP A 23 -10.34 -27.96 25.88
CA ASP A 23 -9.90 -26.58 26.09
C ASP A 23 -10.57 -25.71 25.01
N PRO A 24 -11.42 -24.74 25.37
CA PRO A 24 -12.13 -23.92 24.39
C PRO A 24 -11.18 -23.11 23.49
N CYS A 25 -9.94 -22.89 23.92
CA CYS A 25 -8.95 -22.09 23.19
C CYS A 25 -8.04 -22.91 22.26
N ALA A 26 -8.15 -24.25 22.27
CA ALA A 26 -7.14 -25.14 21.67
C ALA A 26 -6.84 -24.91 20.18
N ASN A 27 -7.82 -24.45 19.41
CA ASN A 27 -7.69 -24.19 17.98
C ASN A 27 -7.94 -22.72 17.60
N PHE A 28 -8.23 -21.87 18.59
CA PHE A 28 -8.54 -20.46 18.32
C PHE A 28 -7.29 -19.76 17.78
N SER A 29 -7.38 -19.33 16.53
CA SER A 29 -6.26 -18.69 15.84
C SER A 29 -6.76 -17.60 14.91
N VAL A 30 -5.85 -16.70 14.55
CA VAL A 30 -6.13 -15.59 13.66
C VAL A 30 -5.03 -15.53 12.60
N SER A 31 -5.41 -15.09 11.41
CA SER A 31 -4.49 -14.64 10.38
C SER A 31 -4.86 -13.23 9.96
N ALA A 32 -3.87 -12.42 9.64
CA ALA A 32 -4.07 -11.11 9.04
C ALA A 32 -3.24 -10.98 7.77
N THR A 33 -3.82 -10.36 6.75
CA THR A 33 -3.16 -10.04 5.48
C THR A 33 -3.45 -8.59 5.15
N ALA A 34 -2.44 -7.85 4.73
CA ALA A 34 -2.64 -6.51 4.20
C ALA A 34 -2.25 -6.47 2.71
N SER A 35 -3.03 -5.71 1.94
CA SER A 35 -2.68 -5.27 0.59
C SER A 35 -2.94 -3.77 0.56
N ALA A 36 -1.94 -2.97 0.17
CA ALA A 36 -1.98 -1.53 0.43
C ALA A 36 -2.30 -1.30 1.91
N TYR A 37 -3.36 -0.56 2.22
CA TYR A 37 -3.79 -0.35 3.60
C TYR A 37 -4.99 -1.23 3.97
N ASP A 38 -5.48 -2.08 3.07
CA ASP A 38 -6.61 -2.96 3.34
C ASP A 38 -6.16 -4.17 4.15
N LEU A 39 -6.34 -4.07 5.47
CA LEU A 39 -6.13 -5.14 6.43
C LEU A 39 -7.35 -6.06 6.44
N THR A 40 -7.16 -7.32 6.04
CA THR A 40 -8.16 -8.38 6.21
C THR A 40 -7.74 -9.29 7.35
N ILE A 41 -8.63 -9.47 8.32
CA ILE A 41 -8.43 -10.31 9.49
C ILE A 41 -9.40 -11.48 9.43
N ALA A 42 -8.89 -12.70 9.58
CA ALA A 42 -9.68 -13.92 9.55
C ALA A 42 -9.44 -14.77 10.80
N VAL A 43 -10.53 -15.08 11.50
CA VAL A 43 -10.56 -15.90 12.70
C VAL A 43 -10.90 -17.35 12.35
N THR A 44 -10.07 -18.28 12.80
CA THR A 44 -10.30 -19.72 12.74
C THR A 44 -10.69 -20.26 14.11
N ASP A 45 -11.79 -21.02 14.17
CA ASP A 45 -12.41 -21.51 15.41
C ASP A 45 -12.77 -20.38 16.41
N GLY A 46 -12.98 -20.71 17.69
CA GLY A 46 -13.46 -19.77 18.72
C GLY A 46 -14.97 -19.48 18.67
N THR A 47 -15.48 -18.86 19.74
CA THR A 47 -16.90 -18.55 19.91
C THR A 47 -17.15 -17.05 19.75
N ALA A 48 -18.02 -16.68 18.81
CA ALA A 48 -18.46 -15.29 18.63
C ALA A 48 -19.28 -14.80 19.85
N PRO A 49 -19.31 -13.49 20.16
CA PRO A 49 -18.65 -12.40 19.43
C PRO A 49 -17.13 -12.34 19.63
N PHE A 50 -16.44 -11.72 18.67
CA PHE A 50 -15.00 -11.49 18.67
C PHE A 50 -14.71 -10.01 18.90
N LYS A 51 -13.86 -9.73 19.89
CA LYS A 51 -13.37 -8.39 20.21
C LYS A 51 -12.00 -8.17 19.58
N TYR A 52 -11.84 -7.10 18.83
CA TYR A 52 -10.61 -6.71 18.16
C TYR A 52 -10.03 -5.48 18.83
N SER A 53 -8.71 -5.43 18.98
CA SER A 53 -7.97 -4.27 19.47
C SER A 53 -6.62 -4.17 18.77
N PHE A 54 -6.33 -3.01 18.18
CA PHE A 54 -5.04 -2.69 17.56
C PHE A 54 -4.84 -1.18 17.45
N GLU A 55 -3.59 -0.72 17.37
CA GLU A 55 -3.27 0.65 17.03
C GLU A 55 -3.32 0.84 15.52
N ASN A 56 -3.95 1.94 15.08
CA ASN A 56 -4.04 2.35 13.69
C ASN A 56 -3.60 3.82 13.61
N GLY A 57 -2.29 4.02 13.39
CA GLY A 57 -1.61 5.31 13.60
C GLY A 57 -1.72 5.76 15.06
N ASP A 58 -1.97 7.05 15.28
CA ASP A 58 -2.13 7.64 16.62
C ASP A 58 -3.41 7.21 17.39
N SER A 59 -4.22 6.32 16.82
CA SER A 59 -5.54 5.94 17.38
C SER A 59 -5.63 4.45 17.69
N THR A 60 -6.20 4.14 18.84
CA THR A 60 -6.57 2.76 19.19
C THR A 60 -7.93 2.40 18.58
N TYR A 61 -7.97 1.32 17.80
CA TYR A 61 -9.18 0.74 17.26
C TYR A 61 -9.70 -0.37 18.19
N GLU A 62 -11.00 -0.33 18.50
CA GLU A 62 -11.71 -1.41 19.20
C GLU A 62 -13.06 -1.69 18.55
N ALA A 63 -13.38 -2.96 18.34
CA ALA A 63 -14.68 -3.39 17.83
C ALA A 63 -15.09 -4.77 18.35
N GLU A 64 -16.39 -5.03 18.36
CA GLU A 64 -16.96 -6.35 18.66
C GLU A 64 -17.87 -6.77 17.51
N VAL A 65 -17.56 -7.90 16.86
CA VAL A 65 -18.30 -8.40 15.70
C VAL A 65 -18.62 -9.89 15.82
N THR A 66 -19.51 -10.40 14.97
CA THR A 66 -19.85 -11.84 14.92
C THR A 66 -19.26 -12.56 13.71
N GLU A 67 -18.86 -11.78 12.73
CA GLU A 67 -18.23 -12.17 11.49
C GLU A 67 -16.82 -12.71 11.75
N ARG A 68 -16.46 -13.77 11.03
CA ARG A 68 -15.12 -14.38 11.13
C ARG A 68 -14.09 -13.70 10.26
N THR A 69 -14.53 -12.84 9.35
CA THR A 69 -13.68 -12.09 8.44
C THR A 69 -14.13 -10.65 8.44
N VAL A 70 -13.20 -9.74 8.68
CA VAL A 70 -13.41 -8.29 8.72
C VAL A 70 -12.28 -7.60 7.96
N SER A 71 -12.59 -6.44 7.38
CA SER A 71 -11.63 -5.62 6.64
C SER A 71 -11.58 -4.22 7.23
N PHE A 72 -10.37 -3.66 7.33
CA PHE A 72 -10.09 -2.32 7.84
C PHE A 72 -9.12 -1.61 6.91
N GLU A 73 -9.21 -0.28 6.82
CA GLU A 73 -8.17 0.54 6.18
C GLU A 73 -7.19 1.00 7.27
N LEU A 74 -5.91 0.63 7.12
CA LEU A 74 -4.80 1.14 7.91
C LEU A 74 -4.53 2.61 7.55
N VAL A 75 -4.12 3.42 8.51
CA VAL A 75 -3.72 4.82 8.24
C VAL A 75 -2.20 4.97 8.13
N GLU A 76 -1.44 4.06 8.73
CA GLU A 76 0.02 4.05 8.69
C GLU A 76 0.52 2.67 8.26
N ALA A 77 1.63 2.64 7.52
CA ALA A 77 2.34 1.41 7.25
C ALA A 77 3.44 1.23 8.27
N GLU A 78 3.03 0.80 9.45
CA GLU A 78 3.89 0.35 10.52
C GLU A 78 3.51 -1.09 10.88
N ASN A 79 4.34 -1.73 11.70
CA ASN A 79 4.02 -3.06 12.16
C ASN A 79 2.86 -2.98 13.15
N THR A 80 1.71 -3.53 12.76
CA THR A 80 0.50 -3.52 13.57
C THR A 80 0.28 -4.89 14.19
N THR A 81 0.27 -4.95 15.53
CA THR A 81 -0.15 -6.15 16.26
C THR A 81 -1.64 -6.08 16.53
N ILE A 82 -2.39 -7.05 16.02
CA ILE A 82 -3.83 -7.20 16.28
C ILE A 82 -4.05 -8.23 17.38
N THR A 83 -4.83 -7.85 18.39
CA THR A 83 -5.32 -8.74 19.44
C THR A 83 -6.79 -9.06 19.23
N ILE A 84 -7.15 -10.35 19.29
CA ILE A 84 -8.52 -10.82 19.17
C ILE A 84 -8.87 -11.66 20.39
N THR A 85 -10.02 -11.35 21.00
CA THR A 85 -10.58 -12.11 22.13
C THR A 85 -11.95 -12.67 21.76
N ASP A 86 -12.18 -13.96 22.00
CA ASP A 86 -13.48 -14.60 21.78
C ASP A 86 -14.41 -14.50 23.01
N ALA A 87 -15.64 -14.99 22.90
CA ALA A 87 -16.64 -14.97 23.97
C ALA A 87 -16.32 -15.88 25.17
N ASN A 88 -15.38 -16.82 25.02
CA ASN A 88 -14.88 -17.67 26.11
C ASN A 88 -13.63 -17.07 26.77
N GLU A 89 -13.29 -15.82 26.46
CA GLU A 89 -12.09 -15.12 26.94
C GLU A 89 -10.77 -15.72 26.41
N CYS A 90 -10.81 -16.50 25.33
CA CYS A 90 -9.61 -16.93 24.63
C CYS A 90 -9.00 -15.75 23.88
N VAL A 91 -7.69 -15.54 24.03
CA VAL A 91 -6.96 -14.42 23.39
C VAL A 91 -5.94 -14.96 22.40
N THR A 92 -5.88 -14.34 21.23
CA THR A 92 -4.87 -14.62 20.21
C THR A 92 -4.36 -13.31 19.60
N THR A 93 -3.18 -13.34 19.01
CA THR A 93 -2.58 -12.19 18.34
C THR A 93 -2.02 -12.56 16.97
N THR A 94 -1.96 -11.57 16.08
CA THR A 94 -1.21 -11.65 14.83
C THR A 94 -0.56 -10.30 14.56
N GLU A 95 0.51 -10.29 13.78
CA GLU A 95 1.18 -9.08 13.33
C GLU A 95 1.03 -8.95 11.82
N VAL A 96 0.83 -7.73 11.34
CA VAL A 96 1.01 -7.36 9.94
C VAL A 96 2.16 -6.38 9.90
N THR A 97 3.18 -6.70 9.11
CA THR A 97 4.33 -5.81 8.92
C THR A 97 4.05 -4.82 7.82
N ALA A 98 4.57 -3.60 7.94
CA ALA A 98 4.51 -2.61 6.87
C ALA A 98 5.02 -3.14 5.52
N GLU A 99 6.05 -4.01 5.56
CA GLU A 99 6.64 -4.65 4.39
C GLU A 99 5.72 -5.67 3.71
N ALA A 100 4.63 -6.11 4.36
CA ALA A 100 3.66 -7.02 3.75
C ALA A 100 2.74 -6.31 2.74
N ILE A 101 2.76 -4.97 2.74
CA ILE A 101 2.00 -4.12 1.83
C ILE A 101 2.78 -3.99 0.52
N THR A 102 2.45 -4.83 -0.46
CA THR A 102 3.21 -4.87 -1.72
C THR A 102 2.41 -4.51 -2.96
N THR A 103 1.07 -4.48 -2.88
CA THR A 103 0.21 -4.17 -4.04
C THR A 103 -0.98 -3.28 -3.70
N PHE A 104 -1.46 -2.51 -4.67
CA PHE A 104 -2.71 -1.78 -4.66
C PHE A 104 -3.52 -2.13 -5.91
N THR A 105 -4.83 -2.35 -5.77
CA THR A 105 -5.75 -2.54 -6.91
C THR A 105 -6.63 -1.31 -7.06
N ASP A 106 -6.62 -0.69 -8.24
CA ASP A 106 -7.49 0.45 -8.52
C ASP A 106 -8.93 0.04 -8.87
N ASN A 107 -9.78 1.02 -9.18
CA ASN A 107 -11.20 0.80 -9.49
C ASN A 107 -11.44 0.11 -10.85
N ASP A 108 -10.39 -0.01 -11.68
CA ASP A 108 -10.43 -0.65 -13.00
C ASP A 108 -9.79 -2.06 -12.95
N ASP A 109 -9.67 -2.63 -11.74
CA ASP A 109 -9.02 -3.91 -11.43
C ASP A 109 -7.52 -3.98 -11.82
N GLN A 110 -6.88 -2.82 -12.04
CA GLN A 110 -5.45 -2.77 -12.31
C GLN A 110 -4.65 -2.84 -11.02
N ILE A 111 -3.72 -3.79 -10.98
CA ILE A 111 -2.86 -4.03 -9.83
C ILE A 111 -1.53 -3.30 -10.06
N TYR A 112 -1.12 -2.54 -9.07
CA TYR A 112 0.15 -1.81 -9.04
C TYR A 112 0.97 -2.31 -7.86
N GLU A 113 2.27 -2.48 -8.06
CA GLU A 113 3.17 -2.67 -6.94
C GLU A 113 3.32 -1.38 -6.13
N VAL A 114 3.49 -1.51 -4.82
CA VAL A 114 3.73 -0.38 -3.90
C VAL A 114 4.96 -0.66 -3.05
N VAL A 115 5.64 0.40 -2.64
CA VAL A 115 6.87 0.32 -1.86
C VAL A 115 6.90 1.37 -0.75
N LYS A 116 7.41 0.97 0.41
CA LYS A 116 7.70 1.89 1.52
C LYS A 116 9.13 2.42 1.39
N ILE A 117 9.27 3.74 1.36
CA ILE A 117 10.57 4.44 1.33
C ILE A 117 10.58 5.48 2.45
N GLY A 118 11.42 5.27 3.45
CA GLY A 118 11.31 6.00 4.72
C GLY A 118 9.95 5.74 5.34
N ASP A 119 9.22 6.80 5.68
CA ASP A 119 7.87 6.72 6.26
C ASP A 119 6.76 6.91 5.22
N GLN A 120 7.09 6.94 3.92
CA GLN A 120 6.14 7.18 2.83
C GLN A 120 5.89 5.91 2.02
N ILE A 121 4.64 5.68 1.61
CA ILE A 121 4.30 4.64 0.63
C ILE A 121 4.06 5.26 -0.74
N TRP A 122 4.73 4.68 -1.71
CA TRP A 122 4.69 5.08 -3.10
C TRP A 122 4.20 3.95 -3.97
N PHE A 123 3.58 4.29 -5.10
CA PHE A 123 3.53 3.36 -6.22
C PHE A 123 4.96 3.03 -6.63
N ALA A 124 5.26 1.74 -6.74
CA ALA A 124 6.52 1.28 -7.29
C ALA A 124 6.54 1.44 -8.82
N GLU A 125 5.38 1.45 -9.47
CA GLU A 125 5.22 1.52 -10.93
C GLU A 125 4.47 2.79 -11.38
N ASN A 126 4.53 3.09 -12.69
CA ASN A 126 3.92 4.32 -13.19
C ASN A 126 2.43 4.09 -13.30
N TYR A 127 1.66 5.08 -12.90
CA TYR A 127 0.22 5.00 -13.05
C TYR A 127 -0.14 4.84 -14.53
N ASN A 128 -1.13 4.00 -14.82
CA ASN A 128 -1.42 3.56 -16.19
C ASN A 128 -2.92 3.54 -16.51
N LYS A 129 -3.68 4.39 -15.82
CA LYS A 129 -5.10 4.63 -16.05
C LYS A 129 -5.36 5.41 -17.35
N GLU A 130 -6.26 4.90 -18.18
CA GLU A 130 -6.76 5.60 -19.37
C GLU A 130 -7.69 6.78 -18.98
N THR A 131 -7.59 7.88 -19.72
CA THR A 131 -8.48 9.04 -19.59
C THR A 131 -9.03 9.47 -20.95
N GLU A 132 -10.16 10.17 -20.98
CA GLU A 132 -10.73 10.66 -22.25
C GLU A 132 -9.75 11.57 -23.02
N GLU A 133 -9.02 12.42 -22.28
CA GLU A 133 -7.99 13.30 -22.83
C GLU A 133 -6.80 13.40 -21.86
N GLY A 134 -5.64 13.78 -22.40
CA GLY A 134 -4.45 14.12 -21.61
C GLY A 134 -3.69 12.94 -21.02
N SER A 135 -4.01 11.69 -21.40
CA SER A 135 -3.16 10.52 -21.17
C SER A 135 -2.64 9.95 -22.49
N TYR A 136 -1.39 9.48 -22.50
CA TYR A 136 -0.71 9.03 -23.71
C TYR A 136 0.23 7.86 -23.42
N CYS A 137 0.32 6.92 -24.35
CA CYS A 137 1.46 6.01 -24.42
C CYS A 137 2.62 6.70 -25.13
N TYR A 138 3.86 6.42 -24.70
CA TYR A 138 5.02 6.96 -25.42
C TYR A 138 4.97 6.50 -26.90
N GLY A 139 5.09 7.45 -27.84
CA GLY A 139 5.04 7.16 -29.27
C GLY A 139 3.66 6.76 -29.79
N ASP A 140 2.60 6.92 -29.00
CA ASP A 140 1.25 6.44 -29.28
C ASP A 140 1.17 4.91 -29.48
N GLU A 141 2.09 4.17 -28.84
CA GLU A 141 2.18 2.71 -28.92
C GLU A 141 1.76 2.06 -27.60
N GLU A 142 0.70 1.24 -27.61
CA GLU A 142 0.15 0.61 -26.39
C GLU A 142 1.19 -0.22 -25.63
N SER A 143 2.07 -0.92 -26.34
CA SER A 143 3.16 -1.69 -25.72
C SER A 143 4.09 -0.84 -24.84
N ASN A 144 4.20 0.46 -25.09
CA ASN A 144 4.97 1.35 -24.23
C ASN A 144 4.22 1.70 -22.94
N CYS A 145 2.89 1.73 -22.95
CA CYS A 145 2.09 1.86 -21.72
C CYS A 145 2.25 0.63 -20.82
N GLU A 146 2.28 -0.58 -21.39
CA GLU A 146 2.51 -1.81 -20.63
C GLU A 146 3.89 -1.83 -19.94
N ILE A 147 4.91 -1.26 -20.57
CA ILE A 147 6.28 -1.27 -20.05
C ILE A 147 6.53 -0.09 -19.09
N TYR A 148 6.16 1.12 -19.51
CA TYR A 148 6.56 2.39 -18.88
C TYR A 148 5.42 3.10 -18.16
N GLY A 149 4.18 2.62 -18.27
CA GLY A 149 2.98 3.34 -17.83
C GLY A 149 2.60 4.48 -18.78
N LYS A 150 1.51 5.18 -18.45
CA LYS A 150 1.02 6.34 -19.22
C LYS A 150 1.76 7.62 -18.84
N LEU A 151 1.76 8.54 -19.78
CA LEU A 151 2.17 9.92 -19.62
C LEU A 151 0.93 10.80 -19.50
N TYR A 152 0.91 11.74 -18.56
CA TYR A 152 -0.23 12.59 -18.28
C TYR A 152 0.12 14.08 -18.35
N THR A 153 -0.76 14.89 -18.92
CA THR A 153 -0.68 16.34 -18.74
C THR A 153 -0.86 16.70 -17.27
N TRP A 154 -0.32 17.84 -16.84
CA TRP A 154 -0.29 18.17 -15.42
C TRP A 154 -1.68 18.33 -14.80
N ASP A 155 -2.63 18.94 -15.53
CA ASP A 155 -3.99 19.12 -15.04
C ASP A 155 -4.69 17.77 -14.83
N VAL A 156 -4.51 16.82 -15.77
CA VAL A 156 -5.03 15.46 -15.64
C VAL A 156 -4.35 14.73 -14.49
N ALA A 157 -3.02 14.84 -14.36
CA ALA A 157 -2.26 14.21 -13.28
C ALA A 157 -2.75 14.59 -11.87
N GLN A 158 -3.30 15.79 -11.68
CA GLN A 158 -3.86 16.22 -10.39
C GLN A 158 -5.19 15.56 -10.03
N GLU A 159 -5.93 15.05 -11.01
CA GLU A 159 -7.32 14.59 -10.83
C GLU A 159 -7.48 13.07 -10.95
N ILE A 160 -6.49 12.37 -11.51
CA ILE A 160 -6.58 10.94 -11.83
C ILE A 160 -6.30 9.98 -10.65
N ALA A 161 -5.81 10.51 -9.53
CA ALA A 161 -5.43 9.69 -8.39
C ALA A 161 -6.67 8.99 -7.78
N PRO A 162 -6.61 7.68 -7.51
CA PRO A 162 -7.70 6.96 -6.86
C PRO A 162 -7.87 7.43 -5.40
N THR A 163 -9.02 7.10 -4.80
CA THR A 163 -9.29 7.42 -3.40
C THR A 163 -8.18 6.89 -2.49
N GLY A 164 -7.77 7.71 -1.52
CA GLY A 164 -6.65 7.40 -0.62
C GLY A 164 -5.26 7.76 -1.16
N TRP A 165 -5.12 8.04 -2.45
CA TRP A 165 -3.85 8.39 -3.10
C TRP A 165 -3.87 9.81 -3.66
N GLU A 166 -2.68 10.37 -3.91
CA GLU A 166 -2.50 11.67 -4.53
C GLU A 166 -1.26 11.75 -5.41
N LEU A 167 -1.28 12.74 -6.31
CA LEU A 167 -0.07 13.22 -6.97
C LEU A 167 0.82 13.89 -5.90
N PRO A 168 2.08 13.46 -5.75
CA PRO A 168 2.98 13.91 -4.69
C PRO A 168 3.35 15.39 -4.83
N SER A 169 3.49 16.07 -3.71
CA SER A 169 4.04 17.42 -3.62
C SER A 169 5.57 17.46 -3.67
N ALA A 170 6.13 18.65 -3.88
CA ALA A 170 7.57 18.88 -3.81
C ALA A 170 8.16 18.42 -2.47
N ASP A 171 7.48 18.73 -1.35
CA ASP A 171 7.92 18.36 0.00
C ASP A 171 7.91 16.83 0.21
N GLN A 172 6.92 16.13 -0.34
CA GLN A 172 6.85 14.67 -0.26
C GLN A 172 7.98 14.01 -1.04
N TRP A 173 8.28 14.52 -2.25
CA TRP A 173 9.45 14.06 -3.00
C TRP A 173 10.75 14.40 -2.26
N GLU A 174 10.90 15.61 -1.75
CA GLU A 174 12.13 16.04 -1.06
C GLU A 174 12.42 15.15 0.16
N LYS A 175 11.39 14.78 0.93
CA LYS A 175 11.53 13.81 2.04
C LYS A 175 12.10 12.47 1.56
N MET A 176 11.54 11.91 0.48
CA MET A 176 12.03 10.65 -0.09
C MET A 176 13.47 10.78 -0.60
N ILE A 177 13.78 11.83 -1.35
CA ILE A 177 15.11 12.08 -1.91
C ILE A 177 16.16 12.26 -0.79
N ASN A 178 15.83 12.97 0.28
CA ASN A 178 16.71 13.13 1.43
C ASN A 178 16.93 11.83 2.20
N PHE A 179 15.89 10.99 2.33
CA PHE A 179 16.00 9.67 2.95
C PHE A 179 16.96 8.76 2.16
N LEU A 180 16.86 8.75 0.84
CA LEU A 180 17.74 7.97 -0.04
C LEU A 180 19.15 8.60 -0.16
N GLY A 181 19.28 9.90 0.10
CA GLY A 181 20.51 10.67 -0.06
C GLY A 181 20.54 11.38 -1.42
N ALA A 182 20.47 12.70 -1.39
CA ALA A 182 20.20 13.55 -2.55
C ALA A 182 21.15 13.36 -3.75
N GLU A 183 22.43 13.07 -3.51
CA GLU A 183 23.43 12.85 -4.57
C GLU A 183 23.31 11.48 -5.25
N THR A 184 22.59 10.54 -4.64
CA THR A 184 22.47 9.14 -5.10
C THR A 184 21.03 8.68 -5.32
N ALA A 185 20.05 9.56 -5.07
CA ALA A 185 18.65 9.18 -5.05
C ALA A 185 18.16 8.66 -6.41
N GLY A 186 18.63 9.22 -7.53
CA GLY A 186 18.31 8.72 -8.86
C GLY A 186 18.77 7.26 -9.06
N ASP A 187 19.99 6.94 -8.62
CA ASP A 187 20.51 5.57 -8.70
C ASP A 187 19.77 4.60 -7.79
N GLN A 188 19.42 5.05 -6.58
CA GLN A 188 18.67 4.20 -5.64
C GLN A 188 17.24 3.93 -6.14
N LEU A 189 16.55 4.93 -6.68
CA LEU A 189 15.20 4.79 -7.24
C LEU A 189 15.15 3.83 -8.45
N ARG A 190 16.23 3.77 -9.24
CA ARG A 190 16.37 2.80 -10.35
C ARG A 190 16.68 1.39 -9.87
N ASN A 191 17.55 1.23 -8.88
CA ASN A 191 18.24 -0.04 -8.67
C ASN A 191 17.95 -0.75 -7.34
N SER A 192 17.55 -0.03 -6.29
CA SER A 192 17.60 -0.61 -4.93
C SER A 192 16.51 -0.16 -3.97
N SER A 193 15.72 0.87 -4.28
CA SER A 193 14.67 1.35 -3.37
C SER A 193 13.32 0.65 -3.55
N GLY A 194 13.17 -0.18 -4.59
CA GLY A 194 11.89 -0.77 -5.00
C GLY A 194 10.93 0.22 -5.69
N PHE A 195 11.37 1.45 -6.00
CA PHE A 195 10.56 2.45 -6.73
C PHE A 195 10.51 2.20 -8.25
N GLU A 196 11.07 1.09 -8.74
CA GLU A 196 11.15 0.65 -10.14
C GLU A 196 11.18 1.77 -11.19
N LEU A 197 12.06 2.77 -11.00
CA LEU A 197 12.11 3.92 -11.89
C LEU A 197 12.52 3.49 -13.31
N LYS A 198 11.61 3.67 -14.28
CA LYS A 198 11.84 3.34 -15.69
C LYS A 198 11.99 4.61 -16.52
N SER A 199 12.91 4.57 -17.47
CA SER A 199 13.23 5.68 -18.38
C SER A 199 12.21 5.79 -19.52
N GLY A 200 10.97 6.15 -19.15
CA GLY A 200 9.81 6.22 -20.05
C GLY A 200 9.73 7.47 -20.94
N GLY A 201 10.68 8.40 -20.81
CA GLY A 201 10.66 9.67 -21.53
C GLY A 201 9.48 10.56 -21.14
N TYR A 202 9.12 11.49 -22.02
CA TYR A 202 7.95 12.34 -21.89
C TYR A 202 7.44 12.80 -23.26
N ARG A 203 6.25 13.39 -23.29
CA ARG A 203 5.60 13.92 -24.49
C ARG A 203 5.52 15.45 -24.41
N THR A 204 5.88 16.13 -25.50
CA THR A 204 5.56 17.54 -25.76
C THR A 204 4.33 17.63 -26.66
N GLU A 205 3.88 18.84 -26.99
CA GLU A 205 2.75 19.02 -27.92
C GLU A 205 2.99 18.32 -29.27
N ASP A 206 4.23 18.33 -29.75
CA ASP A 206 4.61 17.90 -31.10
C ASP A 206 5.45 16.61 -31.19
N SER A 207 5.99 16.10 -30.08
CA SER A 207 6.95 14.99 -30.12
C SER A 207 7.02 14.20 -28.81
N PHE A 208 7.56 13.00 -28.91
CA PHE A 208 8.02 12.20 -27.77
C PHE A 208 9.55 12.31 -27.63
N ILE A 209 10.05 12.39 -26.41
CA ILE A 209 11.46 12.67 -26.12
C ILE A 209 11.97 11.77 -24.99
N GLY A 210 13.17 11.22 -25.14
CA GLY A 210 13.94 10.68 -24.01
C GLY A 210 13.63 9.24 -23.58
N LEU A 211 12.90 8.46 -24.38
CA LEU A 211 12.71 7.03 -24.09
C LEU A 211 14.07 6.32 -23.99
N GLY A 212 14.26 5.57 -22.90
CA GLY A 212 15.51 4.87 -22.60
C GLY A 212 16.69 5.78 -22.27
N GLN A 213 16.43 7.06 -21.98
CA GLN A 213 17.45 8.03 -21.56
C GLN A 213 17.12 8.67 -20.21
N GLY A 214 15.82 8.79 -19.90
CA GLY A 214 15.36 9.34 -18.65
C GLY A 214 13.84 9.35 -18.53
N ALA A 215 13.35 9.98 -17.47
CA ALA A 215 11.92 10.22 -17.24
C ALA A 215 11.72 11.53 -16.49
N GLY A 216 10.63 12.22 -16.81
CA GLY A 216 10.10 13.30 -15.98
C GLY A 216 8.92 12.76 -15.17
N LEU A 217 8.88 13.09 -13.88
CA LEU A 217 7.79 12.72 -12.98
C LEU A 217 7.13 13.96 -12.40
N TRP A 218 5.81 14.04 -12.56
CA TRP A 218 5.07 15.19 -12.06
C TRP A 218 5.04 15.26 -10.54
N THR A 219 5.05 16.49 -10.03
CA THR A 219 4.57 16.82 -8.69
C THR A 219 3.27 17.61 -8.81
N ASN A 220 2.49 17.70 -7.73
CA ASN A 220 1.31 18.59 -7.66
C ASN A 220 1.67 20.07 -7.42
N THR A 221 2.97 20.42 -7.45
CA THR A 221 3.45 21.75 -7.10
C THR A 221 3.54 22.64 -8.33
N SER A 222 2.74 23.71 -8.36
CA SER A 222 2.74 24.69 -9.46
C SER A 222 3.99 25.57 -9.44
N ASN A 223 4.34 26.14 -10.60
CA ASN A 223 5.39 27.15 -10.65
C ASN A 223 4.86 28.49 -10.10
N PRO A 224 5.47 29.05 -9.04
CA PRO A 224 5.02 30.33 -8.46
C PRO A 224 5.19 31.53 -9.40
N ASN A 225 6.01 31.38 -10.45
CA ASN A 225 6.34 32.45 -11.39
C ASN A 225 5.67 32.27 -12.76
N SER A 226 4.87 31.21 -12.97
CA SER A 226 4.23 30.95 -14.26
C SER A 226 3.04 30.00 -14.14
N ASP A 227 1.88 30.43 -14.60
CA ASP A 227 0.67 29.60 -14.63
C ASP A 227 0.75 28.45 -15.65
N LEU A 228 1.69 28.52 -16.59
CA LEU A 228 1.86 27.56 -17.69
C LEU A 228 2.77 26.37 -17.31
N SER A 229 3.40 26.38 -16.14
CA SER A 229 4.35 25.33 -15.78
C SER A 229 4.17 24.83 -14.35
N ALA A 230 4.66 23.63 -14.11
CA ALA A 230 4.65 22.96 -12.82
C ALA A 230 5.98 22.25 -12.59
N LEU A 231 6.26 21.94 -11.33
CA LEU A 231 7.50 21.29 -10.91
C LEU A 231 7.43 19.80 -11.23
N SER A 232 8.51 19.29 -11.81
CA SER A 232 8.77 17.87 -12.01
C SER A 232 10.14 17.50 -11.45
N TYR A 233 10.29 16.23 -11.09
CA TYR A 233 11.60 15.62 -10.91
C TYR A 233 12.04 14.97 -12.22
N GLU A 234 13.29 15.21 -12.59
CA GLU A 234 13.90 14.70 -13.80
C GLU A 234 14.93 13.66 -13.43
N PHE A 235 14.89 12.54 -14.14
CA PHE A 235 15.83 11.44 -13.95
C PHE A 235 16.48 11.15 -15.28
N GLU A 236 17.81 11.12 -15.29
CA GLU A 236 18.63 10.80 -16.46
C GLU A 236 19.44 9.56 -16.12
N ASP A 237 19.63 8.66 -17.09
CA ASP A 237 20.32 7.38 -16.88
C ASP A 237 21.81 7.53 -16.58
N ASP A 238 22.40 8.68 -16.93
CA ASP A 238 23.80 9.03 -16.66
C ASP A 238 24.00 9.92 -15.43
N ARG A 239 22.95 10.13 -14.63
CA ARG A 239 22.98 10.94 -13.39
C ARG A 239 22.56 10.15 -12.17
N SER A 240 23.34 10.27 -11.09
CA SER A 240 23.05 9.64 -9.80
C SER A 240 22.02 10.40 -8.95
N ASP A 241 21.84 11.70 -9.21
CA ASP A 241 20.92 12.56 -8.49
C ASP A 241 19.54 12.67 -9.18
N ALA A 242 18.63 13.38 -8.52
CA ALA A 242 17.26 13.60 -8.98
C ALA A 242 16.95 15.11 -9.03
N PRO A 243 17.46 15.84 -10.04
CA PRO A 243 17.21 17.28 -10.16
C PRO A 243 15.72 17.59 -10.38
N THR A 244 15.33 18.81 -10.06
CA THR A 244 14.01 19.33 -10.40
C THR A 244 14.04 20.29 -11.59
N SER A 245 12.92 20.39 -12.29
CA SER A 245 12.72 21.35 -13.37
C SER A 245 11.27 21.85 -13.36
N PHE A 246 11.03 23.05 -13.90
CA PHE A 246 9.68 23.46 -14.26
C PHE A 246 9.41 23.05 -15.72
N LYS A 247 8.32 22.33 -15.95
CA LYS A 247 7.89 21.87 -17.29
C LYS A 247 6.54 22.47 -17.63
N ASN A 248 6.30 22.68 -18.91
CA ASN A 248 5.01 23.17 -19.40
C ASN A 248 3.91 22.16 -19.02
N LYS A 249 2.79 22.63 -18.47
CA LYS A 249 1.67 21.79 -18.02
C LYS A 249 1.01 20.98 -19.15
N GLY A 250 1.14 21.45 -20.40
CA GLY A 250 0.69 20.73 -21.59
C GLY A 250 1.62 19.59 -22.03
N PHE A 251 2.80 19.44 -21.43
CA PHE A 251 3.61 18.24 -21.61
C PHE A 251 3.01 17.08 -20.84
N ALA A 252 3.15 15.86 -21.36
CA ALA A 252 2.73 14.67 -20.66
C ALA A 252 3.95 13.94 -20.07
N LEU A 253 3.98 13.82 -18.74
CA LEU A 253 5.04 13.16 -17.98
C LEU A 253 4.47 11.99 -17.19
N SER A 254 5.34 11.10 -16.72
CA SER A 254 4.93 9.98 -15.89
C SER A 254 4.39 10.43 -14.53
N VAL A 255 3.50 9.63 -13.95
CA VAL A 255 2.91 9.86 -12.64
C VAL A 255 3.25 8.70 -11.72
N ARG A 256 3.82 9.03 -10.56
CA ARG A 256 3.97 8.16 -9.40
C ARG A 256 3.09 8.71 -8.30
N LEU A 257 2.23 7.87 -7.72
CA LEU A 257 1.30 8.28 -6.68
C LEU A 257 1.88 7.98 -5.30
N ILE A 258 1.49 8.80 -4.34
CA ILE A 258 1.81 8.62 -2.92
C ILE A 258 0.51 8.46 -2.13
N LYS A 259 0.51 7.65 -1.07
CA LYS A 259 -0.65 7.57 -0.18
C LYS A 259 -0.84 8.91 0.56
N LYS A 260 -2.09 9.33 0.69
CA LYS A 260 -2.51 10.41 1.60
C LYS A 260 -2.30 9.97 3.05
N MET A 261 -1.56 10.77 3.80
CA MET A 261 -1.44 10.69 5.26
C MET A 261 -2.56 11.49 5.92
#